data_AF-A0A7S1D768-F1
#
_entry.id   AF-A0A7S1D768-F1
#
_cell.length_a   1.000
_cell.length_b   1.000
_cell.length_c   1.000
_cell.angle_alpha   90.00
_cell.angle_beta   90.00
_cell.angle_gamma   90.00
#
_symmetry.space_group_name_H-M   'P 1'
#
loop_
_entity.id
_entity.type
_entity.pdbx_description
1 polymer ?
#
loop_
_entity_poly.entity_id
_entity_poly.type
_entity_poly.pdbx_seq_one_letter_code
_entity_poly.pdbx_strand_id
1 'polypeptide(L)'
;FHHVEVHKDPWWIFKFQMYGFQYSPELTTIIRALAKSEYNKKGPSPKPDTAYNPQHIWLNMLVFINPAVAVLPQHAHLMAEPGCFVRRGESGDIVHKECGTGKGADGETPRPDRFKPIISSNPDEDQRKWEDYVRAHLEMKKI
;
A
#
# COMPACT_ATOMS: atom_id res chain seq x y z
N PHE A 1 -3.12 -0.79 -35.89
CA PHE A 1 -2.36 -1.93 -35.35
C PHE A 1 -1.83 -1.52 -33.97
N HIS A 2 -2.40 -2.03 -32.89
CA HIS A 2 -1.82 -1.88 -31.54
C HIS A 2 -1.03 -3.15 -31.24
N HIS A 3 0.29 -3.10 -31.39
CA HIS A 3 1.15 -4.17 -30.88
C HIS A 3 1.24 -4.02 -29.37
N VAL A 4 0.71 -5.01 -28.65
CA VAL A 4 0.96 -5.18 -27.21
C VAL A 4 1.98 -6.29 -27.05
N GLU A 5 3.07 -6.00 -26.34
CA GLU A 5 4.06 -7.01 -25.96
C GLU A 5 3.45 -7.95 -24.91
N VAL A 6 3.29 -9.22 -25.26
CA VAL A 6 2.74 -10.25 -24.36
C VAL A 6 3.88 -11.17 -23.93
N HIS A 7 4.25 -11.08 -22.65
CA HIS A 7 5.29 -11.92 -22.05
C HIS A 7 4.82 -12.54 -20.73
N LYS A 8 5.42 -13.69 -20.37
CA LYS A 8 5.19 -14.35 -19.07
C LYS A 8 5.91 -13.59 -17.95
N ASP A 9 5.44 -13.76 -16.71
CA ASP A 9 6.00 -13.12 -15.49
C ASP A 9 7.54 -13.13 -15.43
N PRO A 10 8.27 -14.25 -15.70
CA PRO A 10 9.73 -14.25 -15.63
C PRO A 10 10.39 -13.20 -16.53
N TRP A 11 9.85 -12.97 -17.72
CA TRP A 11 10.40 -11.97 -18.63
C TRP A 11 10.27 -10.55 -18.06
N TRP A 12 9.11 -10.22 -17.48
CA TRP A 12 8.89 -8.93 -16.83
C TRP A 12 9.77 -8.75 -15.61
N ILE A 13 9.88 -9.80 -14.78
CA ILE A 13 10.77 -9.82 -13.62
C ILE A 13 12.20 -9.52 -14.04
N PHE A 14 12.74 -10.24 -15.04
CA PHE A 14 14.10 -10.01 -15.53
C PHE A 14 14.27 -8.60 -16.10
N LYS A 15 13.34 -8.12 -16.92
CA LYS A 15 13.41 -6.77 -17.51
C LYS A 15 13.51 -5.69 -16.44
N PHE A 16 12.65 -5.72 -15.42
CA PHE A 16 12.67 -4.71 -14.37
C PHE A 16 13.84 -4.87 -13.40
N GLN A 17 14.29 -6.10 -13.13
CA GLN A 17 15.53 -6.33 -12.38
C GLN A 17 16.77 -5.81 -13.11
N MET A 18 16.84 -5.93 -14.43
CA MET A 18 17.90 -5.31 -15.24
C MET A 18 17.90 -3.78 -15.16
N TYR A 19 16.74 -3.16 -14.89
CA TYR A 19 16.64 -1.71 -14.61
C TYR A 19 16.95 -1.35 -13.15
N GLY A 20 17.33 -2.32 -12.31
CA GLY A 20 17.71 -2.11 -10.92
C GLY A 20 16.55 -2.16 -9.91
N PHE A 21 15.33 -2.51 -10.34
CA PHE A 21 14.24 -2.76 -9.41
C PHE A 21 14.39 -4.13 -8.75
N GLN A 22 13.91 -4.26 -7.51
CA GLN A 22 13.86 -5.55 -6.82
C GLN A 22 12.44 -6.10 -6.84
N TYR A 23 12.27 -7.29 -7.41
CA TYR A 23 10.99 -7.99 -7.39
C TYR A 23 10.69 -8.50 -5.97
N SER A 24 9.48 -8.26 -5.47
CA SER A 24 9.01 -8.82 -4.19
C SER A 24 7.90 -9.86 -4.43
N PRO A 25 8.21 -11.17 -4.30
CA PRO A 25 7.21 -12.22 -4.34
C PRO A 25 6.14 -12.07 -3.25
N GLU A 26 6.52 -11.61 -2.07
CA GLU A 26 5.66 -11.49 -0.89
C GLU A 26 4.62 -10.40 -1.11
N LEU A 27 5.03 -9.18 -1.47
CA LEU A 27 4.11 -8.08 -1.76
C LEU A 27 3.24 -8.38 -2.98
N THR A 28 3.78 -9.07 -3.99
CA THR A 28 3.02 -9.57 -5.14
C THR A 28 1.91 -10.52 -4.70
N THR A 29 2.21 -11.45 -3.78
CA THR A 29 1.23 -12.40 -3.26
C THR A 29 0.16 -11.67 -2.44
N ILE A 30 0.55 -10.73 -1.58
CA ILE A 30 -0.37 -9.94 -0.76
C ILE A 30 -1.34 -9.14 -1.63
N ILE A 31 -0.84 -8.40 -2.63
CA ILE A 31 -1.71 -7.56 -3.47
C ILE A 31 -2.64 -8.41 -4.34
N ARG A 32 -2.17 -9.55 -4.85
CA ARG A 32 -3.02 -10.48 -5.61
C ARG A 32 -4.11 -11.08 -4.73
N ALA A 33 -3.79 -11.44 -3.49
CA ALA A 33 -4.76 -11.94 -2.52
C ALA A 33 -5.80 -10.87 -2.15
N LEU A 34 -5.36 -9.63 -1.91
CA LEU A 34 -6.26 -8.50 -1.63
C LEU A 34 -7.21 -8.27 -2.80
N ALA A 35 -6.68 -8.15 -4.02
CA ALA A 35 -7.48 -7.99 -5.23
C ALA A 35 -8.50 -9.14 -5.40
N LYS A 36 -8.08 -10.38 -5.17
CA LYS A 36 -8.99 -11.53 -5.22
C LYS A 36 -10.10 -11.42 -4.16
N SER A 37 -9.81 -10.90 -2.96
CA SER A 37 -10.81 -10.70 -1.91
C SER A 37 -11.83 -9.61 -2.23
N GLU A 38 -11.50 -8.68 -3.14
CA GLU A 38 -12.37 -7.60 -3.59
C GLU A 38 -13.26 -7.98 -4.78
N TYR A 39 -13.05 -9.15 -5.36
CA TYR A 39 -13.91 -9.67 -6.41
C TYR A 39 -15.38 -9.68 -5.95
N ASN A 40 -16.27 -9.14 -6.79
CA ASN A 40 -17.70 -8.97 -6.51
C ASN A 40 -18.06 -8.03 -5.34
N LYS A 41 -17.11 -7.31 -4.73
CA LYS A 41 -17.45 -6.22 -3.81
C LYS A 41 -18.13 -5.09 -4.58
N LYS A 42 -19.17 -4.51 -3.98
CA LYS A 42 -19.81 -3.29 -4.49
C LYS A 42 -18.99 -2.10 -4.02
N GLY A 43 -18.57 -1.24 -4.95
CA GLY A 43 -17.95 0.04 -4.68
C GLY A 43 -18.05 0.93 -5.91
N PRO A 44 -17.47 2.14 -5.88
CA PRO A 44 -17.52 3.06 -7.01
C PRO A 44 -16.67 2.55 -8.17
N SER A 45 -17.31 1.74 -9.00
CA SER A 45 -16.82 1.41 -10.33
C SER A 45 -17.12 2.57 -11.29
N PRO A 46 -16.26 2.81 -12.31
CA PRO A 46 -16.53 3.78 -13.38
C PRO A 46 -17.84 3.54 -14.13
N LYS A 47 -18.41 2.33 -14.01
CA LYS A 47 -19.77 2.02 -14.42
C LYS A 47 -20.62 1.86 -13.16
N PRO A 48 -21.62 2.75 -12.94
CA PRO A 48 -22.58 2.60 -11.87
C PRO A 48 -23.15 1.17 -11.86
N ASP A 49 -23.32 0.59 -10.69
CA ASP A 49 -23.91 -0.73 -10.47
C ASP A 49 -23.11 -1.95 -10.96
N THR A 50 -21.85 -1.78 -11.37
CA THR A 50 -20.97 -2.92 -11.67
C THR A 50 -20.07 -3.25 -10.49
N ALA A 51 -20.04 -4.54 -10.11
CA ALA A 51 -19.16 -5.01 -9.07
C ALA A 51 -17.69 -4.91 -9.51
N TYR A 52 -16.78 -4.77 -8.54
CA TYR A 52 -15.35 -4.77 -8.84
C TYR A 52 -14.94 -6.10 -9.50
N ASN A 53 -14.25 -5.99 -10.63
CA ASN A 53 -13.61 -7.11 -11.29
C ASN A 53 -12.09 -6.88 -11.42
N PRO A 54 -11.31 -7.00 -10.32
CA PRO A 54 -9.87 -6.80 -10.32
C PRO A 54 -9.09 -7.99 -10.91
N GLN A 55 -9.66 -8.70 -11.88
CA GLN A 55 -9.11 -9.94 -12.46
C GLN A 55 -7.70 -9.77 -13.00
N HIS A 56 -7.45 -8.66 -13.68
CA HIS A 56 -6.13 -8.38 -14.22
C HIS A 56 -5.09 -8.18 -13.12
N ILE A 57 -5.48 -7.66 -11.95
CA ILE A 57 -4.58 -7.44 -10.81
C ILE A 57 -4.21 -8.79 -10.17
N TRP A 58 -5.18 -9.61 -9.77
CA TRP A 58 -4.85 -10.86 -9.09
C TRP A 58 -4.16 -11.88 -10.00
N LEU A 59 -4.36 -11.81 -11.32
CA LEU A 59 -3.69 -12.70 -12.28
C LEU A 59 -2.29 -12.24 -12.66
N ASN A 60 -2.07 -10.93 -12.84
CA ASN A 60 -0.88 -10.43 -13.56
C ASN A 60 -0.07 -9.37 -12.80
N MET A 61 -0.56 -8.80 -11.70
CA MET A 61 0.19 -7.76 -10.97
C MET A 61 1.50 -8.32 -10.45
N LEU A 62 2.59 -7.58 -10.62
CA LEU A 62 3.92 -7.87 -10.06
C LEU A 62 4.37 -6.63 -9.30
N VAL A 63 4.92 -6.82 -8.10
CA VAL A 63 5.38 -5.72 -7.26
C VAL A 63 6.89 -5.63 -7.28
N PHE A 64 7.38 -4.43 -7.55
CA PHE A 64 8.80 -4.11 -7.62
C PHE A 64 9.10 -2.94 -6.68
N ILE A 65 10.18 -3.08 -5.92
CA ILE A 65 10.73 -2.04 -5.06
C ILE A 65 11.81 -1.32 -5.86
N ASN A 66 11.76 0.01 -5.92
CA ASN A 66 12.85 0.82 -6.46
C ASN A 66 13.83 1.15 -5.32
N PRO A 67 15.03 0.54 -5.25
CA PRO A 67 15.95 0.78 -4.16
C PRO A 67 16.38 2.25 -4.08
N ALA A 68 16.56 2.93 -5.21
CA ALA A 68 16.97 4.34 -5.25
C ALA A 68 15.93 5.28 -4.59
N VAL A 69 14.66 4.88 -4.61
CA VAL A 69 13.57 5.61 -3.95
C VAL A 69 13.40 5.13 -2.51
N ALA A 70 13.46 3.82 -2.26
CA ALA A 70 13.24 3.24 -0.94
C ALA A 70 14.29 3.67 0.10
N VAL A 71 15.53 3.95 -0.33
CA VAL A 71 16.61 4.41 0.56
C VAL A 71 16.56 5.90 0.87
N LEU A 72 15.66 6.67 0.23
CA LEU A 72 15.56 8.10 0.48
C LEU A 72 15.21 8.34 1.96
N PRO A 73 15.86 9.30 2.65
CA PRO A 73 15.56 9.61 4.05
C PRO A 73 14.08 9.94 4.29
N GLN A 74 13.40 10.51 3.29
CA GLN A 74 11.98 10.81 3.30
C GLN A 74 11.10 9.54 3.43
N HIS A 75 11.62 8.36 3.08
CA HIS A 75 10.91 7.09 3.18
C HIS A 75 11.33 6.23 4.37
N ALA A 76 12.25 6.73 5.22
CA ALA A 76 12.66 6.02 6.43
C ALA A 76 11.47 5.69 7.36
N HIS A 77 10.38 6.47 7.28
CA HIS A 77 9.17 6.22 8.06
C HIS A 77 8.34 5.03 7.56
N LEU A 78 8.49 4.59 6.31
CA LEU A 78 7.67 3.51 5.73
C LEU A 78 7.96 2.15 6.38
N MET A 79 9.18 1.97 6.90
CA MET A 79 9.64 0.71 7.49
C MET A 79 9.93 0.83 9.00
N ALA A 80 9.63 1.98 9.60
CA ALA A 80 9.86 2.23 11.01
C ALA A 80 8.56 2.07 11.80
N GLU A 81 8.43 0.96 12.54
CA GLU A 81 7.36 0.83 13.52
C GLU A 81 7.55 1.88 14.62
N PRO A 82 6.54 2.73 14.91
CA PRO A 82 6.64 3.70 15.99
C PRO A 82 6.71 3.02 17.35
N GLY A 83 7.62 3.51 18.18
CA GLY A 83 7.67 3.17 19.60
C GLY A 83 8.88 2.37 20.05
N CYS A 84 8.97 2.15 21.35
CA CYS A 84 9.96 1.30 21.99
C CYS A 84 9.43 -0.13 22.14
N PHE A 85 10.31 -1.10 21.98
CA PHE A 85 10.01 -2.50 22.29
C PHE A 85 9.60 -2.66 23.75
N VAL A 86 8.50 -3.37 24.01
CA VAL A 86 8.11 -3.76 25.38
C VAL A 86 8.31 -5.25 25.57
N ARG A 87 7.68 -6.06 24.73
CA ARG A 87 7.72 -7.52 24.82
C ARG A 87 7.25 -8.17 23.52
N ARG A 88 7.46 -9.47 23.41
CA ARG A 88 6.84 -10.31 22.38
C ARG A 88 5.52 -10.88 22.92
N GLY A 89 4.46 -10.80 22.13
CA GLY A 89 3.16 -11.41 22.41
C GLY A 89 3.19 -12.93 22.22
N GLU A 90 2.14 -13.60 22.69
CA GLU A 90 2.02 -15.07 22.64
C GLU A 90 1.98 -15.62 21.20
N SER A 91 1.46 -14.83 20.26
CA SER A 91 1.39 -15.14 18.83
C SER A 91 2.64 -14.73 18.05
N GLY A 92 3.67 -14.22 18.73
CA GLY A 92 4.94 -13.78 18.11
C GLY A 92 4.98 -12.31 17.70
N ASP A 93 3.85 -11.59 17.81
CA ASP A 93 3.73 -10.16 17.53
C ASP A 93 4.61 -9.33 18.49
N ILE A 94 5.13 -8.19 18.00
CA ILE A 94 5.90 -7.27 18.84
C ILE A 94 4.93 -6.25 19.45
N VAL A 95 4.95 -6.13 20.78
CA VAL A 95 4.19 -5.11 21.50
C VAL A 95 5.09 -3.90 21.69
N HIS A 96 4.67 -2.77 21.13
CA HIS A 96 5.35 -1.48 21.23
C HIS A 96 4.66 -0.58 22.27
N LYS A 97 5.43 0.29 22.92
CA LYS A 97 4.94 1.47 23.63
C LYS A 97 5.33 2.72 22.86
N GLU A 98 4.55 3.79 22.94
CA GLU A 98 4.97 5.07 22.37
C GLU A 98 6.22 5.59 23.10
N CYS A 99 7.22 6.06 22.34
CA CYS A 99 8.42 6.66 22.92
C CYS A 99 8.05 7.85 23.80
N GLY A 100 8.68 7.99 24.97
CA GLY A 100 8.37 9.05 25.91
C GLY A 100 7.13 8.77 26.78
N THR A 101 6.58 7.54 26.72
CA THR A 101 5.46 7.12 27.55
C THR A 101 5.80 5.92 28.44
N GLY A 102 5.16 5.83 29.60
CA GLY A 102 5.27 4.71 30.53
C GLY A 102 6.55 4.68 31.35
N LYS A 103 6.78 3.53 32.00
CA LYS A 103 7.94 3.32 32.89
C LYS A 103 9.24 3.24 32.07
N GLY A 104 10.29 3.94 32.54
CA GLY A 104 11.60 3.97 31.88
C GLY A 104 11.65 4.82 30.61
N ALA A 105 10.74 5.78 30.46
CA ALA A 105 10.74 6.74 29.36
C ALA A 105 11.75 7.88 29.54
N ASP A 106 12.48 7.92 30.66
CA ASP A 106 13.46 8.96 30.95
C ASP A 106 14.59 8.95 29.90
N GLY A 107 14.60 9.98 29.05
CA GLY A 107 15.53 10.11 27.92
C GLY A 107 14.98 9.68 26.56
N GLU A 108 13.76 9.14 26.50
CA GLU A 108 13.06 8.91 25.23
C GLU A 108 12.42 10.21 24.73
N THR A 109 12.50 10.49 23.43
CA THR A 109 11.82 11.65 22.82
C THR A 109 10.54 11.19 22.14
N PRO A 110 9.37 11.76 22.49
CA PRO A 110 8.13 11.51 21.76
C PRO A 110 8.27 11.85 20.29
N ARG A 111 7.67 11.04 19.41
CA ARG A 111 7.68 11.32 17.97
C ARG A 111 6.86 12.59 17.70
N PRO A 112 7.43 13.63 17.07
CA PRO A 112 6.67 14.83 16.71
C PRO A 112 5.53 14.50 15.74
N ASP A 113 4.38 15.16 15.89
CA ASP A 113 3.16 14.84 15.13
C ASP A 113 3.34 14.94 13.60
N ARG A 114 4.20 15.85 13.12
CA ARG A 114 4.54 15.98 11.70
C ARG A 114 5.19 14.74 11.06
N PHE A 115 5.73 13.83 11.89
CA PHE A 115 6.33 12.56 11.45
C PHE A 115 5.41 11.37 11.71
N LYS A 116 4.25 11.57 12.34
CA LYS A 116 3.23 10.54 12.42
C LYS A 116 2.59 10.41 11.03
N PRO A 117 2.18 9.20 10.63
CA PRO A 117 1.34 9.04 9.44
C PRO A 117 0.16 10.00 9.51
N ILE A 118 -0.34 10.46 8.36
CA ILE A 118 -1.61 11.18 8.31
C ILE A 118 -2.67 10.16 8.74
N ILE A 119 -3.03 10.18 10.01
CA ILE A 119 -4.12 9.38 10.53
C ILE A 119 -5.37 10.07 10.02
N SER A 120 -5.98 9.49 8.98
CA SER A 120 -7.33 9.82 8.61
C SER A 120 -8.20 9.58 9.85
N SER A 121 -8.70 10.67 10.45
CA SER A 121 -9.58 10.61 11.62
C SER A 121 -10.91 9.93 11.31
N ASN A 122 -11.26 9.78 10.03
CA ASN A 122 -12.46 9.10 9.57
C ASN A 122 -12.18 8.38 8.24
N PRO A 123 -11.55 7.18 8.26
CA PRO A 123 -11.15 6.44 7.05
C PRO A 123 -12.28 6.22 6.06
N ASP A 124 -13.49 5.96 6.54
CA ASP A 124 -14.66 5.79 5.67
C ASP A 124 -15.08 7.10 5.01
N GLU A 125 -14.92 8.24 5.68
CA GLU A 125 -15.22 9.56 5.11
C GLU A 125 -14.16 9.99 4.11
N ASP A 126 -12.89 9.75 4.41
CA ASP A 126 -11.80 10.09 3.49
C ASP A 126 -11.83 9.17 2.26
N GLN A 127 -12.21 7.90 2.42
CA GLN A 127 -12.56 7.01 1.33
C GLN A 127 -13.74 7.59 0.53
N ARG A 128 -14.87 7.96 1.14
CA ARG A 128 -16.00 8.57 0.43
C ARG A 128 -15.61 9.84 -0.33
N LYS A 129 -14.80 10.73 0.26
CA LYS A 129 -14.29 11.94 -0.42
C LYS A 129 -13.46 11.61 -1.65
N TRP A 130 -12.61 10.60 -1.56
CA TRP A 130 -11.85 10.10 -2.70
C TRP A 130 -12.76 9.51 -3.78
N GLU A 131 -13.74 8.71 -3.38
CA GLU A 131 -14.73 8.10 -4.26
C GLU A 131 -15.60 9.15 -4.99
N ASP A 132 -16.03 10.20 -4.29
CA ASP A 132 -16.76 11.34 -4.84
C ASP A 132 -15.89 12.16 -5.79
N TYR A 133 -14.63 12.40 -5.43
CA TYR A 133 -13.65 13.06 -6.31
C TYR A 133 -13.48 12.29 -7.62
N VAL A 134 -13.27 10.96 -7.55
CA VAL A 134 -13.14 10.10 -8.73
C VAL A 134 -14.40 10.15 -9.58
N ARG A 135 -15.59 10.08 -8.97
CA ARG A 135 -16.87 10.15 -9.68
C ARG A 135 -17.04 11.47 -10.45
N ALA A 136 -16.78 12.61 -9.79
CA ALA A 136 -16.86 13.93 -10.41
C ALA A 136 -15.94 14.06 -11.64
N HIS A 137 -14.73 13.50 -11.56
CA HIS A 137 -13.76 13.57 -12.67
C HIS A 137 -13.99 12.53 -13.78
N LEU A 138 -14.72 11.46 -13.49
CA LEU A 138 -15.20 10.52 -14.52
C LEU A 138 -16.39 11.10 -15.31
N GLU A 139 -17.25 11.88 -14.67
CA GLU A 139 -18.38 12.56 -15.35
C GLU A 139 -17.91 13.68 -16.29
N MET A 140 -16.84 14.41 -15.93
CA MET A 140 -16.27 15.45 -16.80
C MET A 140 -15.66 14.92 -18.11
N LYS A 141 -15.35 13.63 -18.22
CA LYS A 141 -14.76 13.01 -19.43
C LYS A 141 -15.79 12.54 -20.47
N LYS A 142 -17.09 12.76 -20.24
CA LYS A 142 -18.18 12.37 -21.17
C LYS A 142 -18.59 13.47 -22.18
N ILE A 143 -17.79 14.53 -22.35
CA ILE A 143 -18.01 15.60 -23.35
C ILE A 143 -17.11 15.39 -24.55
#